data_AF-A0A3D5Q7Q9-F1
#
_entry.id   AF-A0A3D5Q7Q9-F1
#
_cell.length_a   1.000
_cell.length_b   1.000
_cell.length_c   1.000
_cell.angle_alpha   90.00
_cell.angle_beta   90.00
_cell.angle_gamma   90.00
#
_symmetry.space_group_name_H-M   'P 1'
#
loop_
_entity.id
_entity.type
_entity.pdbx_description
1 polymer ?
#
loop_
_entity_poly.entity_id
_entity_poly.type
_entity_poly.pdbx_seq_one_letter_code
_entity_poly.pdbx_strand_id
1 'polypeptide(L)'
;MSLKYRIIPVTPFQQNCSLIWCDETMKGAIVDPGGDLEKIRRAIEEEGVTVEKILLTHAHIDHAGGTAELARELSLPIEGPHREDDFWIQGLPMQAQMFGFPA
;
A
#
# COMPACT_ATOMS: atom_id res chain seq x y z
N MET A 1 21.56 12.63 3.86
CA MET A 1 20.66 11.47 4.00
C MET A 1 19.51 11.82 4.93
N SER A 2 18.33 12.06 4.38
CA SER A 2 17.08 12.19 5.11
C SER A 2 16.02 11.25 4.53
N LEU A 3 15.20 10.67 5.41
CA LEU A 3 14.01 9.94 4.98
C LEU A 3 12.96 10.96 4.54
N LYS A 4 12.46 10.81 3.33
CA LYS A 4 11.35 11.59 2.77
C LYS A 4 10.08 10.76 2.77
N TYR A 5 8.95 11.43 2.76
CA TYR A 5 7.66 10.78 2.62
C TYR A 5 6.65 11.65 1.88
N ARG A 6 5.66 11.01 1.28
CA ARG A 6 4.48 11.62 0.70
C ARG A 6 3.25 10.81 1.10
N ILE A 7 2.25 11.50 1.64
CA ILE A 7 0.94 10.91 1.93
C ILE A 7 0.09 10.98 0.66
N ILE A 8 -0.53 9.86 0.33
CA ILE A 8 -1.37 9.66 -0.83
C ILE A 8 -2.71 9.14 -0.29
N PRO A 9 -3.70 10.02 -0.06
CA PRO A 9 -4.98 9.55 0.43
C PRO A 9 -5.64 8.63 -0.58
N VAL A 10 -6.02 7.40 -0.22
CA VAL A 10 -6.67 6.46 -1.15
C VAL A 10 -7.98 5.92 -0.59
N THR A 11 -8.80 5.41 -1.50
CA THR A 11 -10.16 4.91 -1.29
C THR A 11 -11.13 6.01 -0.80
N PRO A 12 -12.45 5.75 -0.79
CA PRO A 12 -13.41 6.65 -0.18
C PRO A 12 -13.18 6.92 1.32
N PHE A 13 -12.43 6.06 2.01
CA PHE A 13 -12.08 6.23 3.42
C PHE A 13 -11.06 7.36 3.66
N GLN A 14 -10.38 7.83 2.61
CA GLN A 14 -9.27 8.77 2.73
C GLN A 14 -8.20 8.28 3.72
N GLN A 15 -7.96 6.97 3.70
CA GLN A 15 -6.86 6.34 4.39
C GLN A 15 -5.53 6.96 3.89
N ASN A 16 -4.49 6.93 4.71
CA ASN A 16 -3.19 7.50 4.37
C ASN A 16 -2.19 6.44 3.84
N CYS A 17 -2.21 6.16 2.53
CA CYS A 17 -1.14 5.38 1.90
C CYS A 17 0.12 6.26 1.86
N SER A 18 1.27 5.72 2.24
CA SER A 18 2.50 6.51 2.34
C SER A 18 3.58 5.97 1.40
N LEU A 19 4.16 6.84 0.58
CA LEU A 19 5.43 6.59 -0.10
C LEU A 19 6.54 7.10 0.80
N ILE A 20 7.50 6.24 1.17
CA ILE A 20 8.67 6.60 1.98
C ILE A 20 9.95 6.26 1.22
N TRP A 21 10.98 7.12 1.27
CA TRP A 21 12.23 6.87 0.54
C TRP A 21 13.44 7.60 1.11
N CYS A 22 14.62 7.10 0.74
CA CYS A 22 15.91 7.75 1.01
C CYS A 22 16.22 8.79 -0.09
N ASP A 23 16.50 10.04 0.30
CA ASP A 23 16.77 11.15 -0.64
C ASP A 23 18.09 11.06 -1.41
N GLU A 24 18.99 10.15 -1.04
CA GLU A 24 20.25 9.93 -1.76
C GLU A 24 20.16 8.81 -2.79
N THR A 25 19.51 7.69 -2.42
CA THR A 25 19.44 6.50 -3.29
C THR A 25 18.17 6.44 -4.11
N MET A 26 17.17 7.25 -3.76
CA MET A 26 15.81 7.19 -4.29
C MET A 26 15.13 5.83 -4.13
N LYS A 27 15.64 4.97 -3.25
CA LYS A 27 15.02 3.69 -2.90
C LYS A 27 14.00 3.88 -1.79
N GLY A 28 12.88 3.18 -1.90
CA GLY A 28 11.76 3.37 -1.00
C GLY A 28 10.81 2.19 -0.88
N ALA A 29 9.73 2.42 -0.14
CA ALA A 29 8.65 1.48 0.09
C ALA A 29 7.30 2.20 0.01
N ILE A 30 6.27 1.44 -0.34
CA ILE A 30 4.86 1.87 -0.21
C ILE A 30 4.30 1.25 1.06
N VAL A 31 3.57 2.04 1.84
CA VAL A 31 2.89 1.60 3.08
C VAL A 31 1.38 1.68 2.87
N ASP A 32 0.69 0.57 3.12
CA ASP A 32 -0.77 0.43 3.09
C ASP A 32 -1.45 0.89 1.77
N PRO A 33 -1.14 0.27 0.62
CA PRO A 33 -1.78 0.58 -0.65
C PRO A 33 -3.18 -0.07 -0.75
N GLY A 34 -4.17 0.51 -0.06
CA GLY A 34 -5.52 -0.03 0.02
C GLY A 34 -6.38 0.10 -1.24
N GLY A 35 -6.02 1.01 -2.16
CA GLY A 35 -6.73 1.23 -3.42
C GLY A 35 -6.17 2.39 -4.23
N ASP A 36 -6.91 2.86 -5.22
CA ASP A 36 -6.53 3.96 -6.14
C ASP A 36 -5.10 3.83 -6.70
N LEU A 37 -4.76 2.63 -7.20
CA LEU A 37 -3.39 2.27 -7.56
C LEU A 37 -2.75 3.20 -8.61
N GLU A 38 -3.55 3.77 -9.52
CA GLU A 38 -3.06 4.78 -10.48
C GLU A 38 -2.49 6.01 -9.77
N LYS A 39 -3.12 6.45 -8.69
CA LYS A 39 -2.66 7.60 -7.90
C LYS A 39 -1.34 7.28 -7.22
N ILE A 40 -1.19 6.05 -6.73
CA ILE A 40 0.05 5.56 -6.11
C ILE A 40 1.18 5.50 -7.14
N ARG A 41 0.95 4.88 -8.30
CA ARG A 41 1.93 4.83 -9.41
C ARG A 41 2.37 6.21 -9.84
N ARG A 42 1.42 7.12 -10.04
CA ARG A 42 1.72 8.50 -10.42
C ARG A 42 2.57 9.20 -9.36
N ALA A 43 2.31 8.99 -8.07
CA ALA A 43 3.15 9.55 -7.01
C ALA A 43 4.57 8.94 -7.01
N ILE A 44 4.70 7.64 -7.25
CA ILE A 44 6.01 6.97 -7.38
C ILE A 44 6.82 7.59 -8.54
N GLU A 45 6.16 7.79 -9.68
CA GLU A 45 6.78 8.39 -10.88
C GLU A 45 7.15 9.87 -10.66
N GLU A 46 6.24 10.67 -10.09
CA GLU A 46 6.46 12.10 -9.80
C GLU A 46 7.64 12.32 -8.85
N GLU A 47 7.79 11.47 -7.83
CA GLU A 47 8.92 11.56 -6.89
C GLU A 47 10.20 10.87 -7.40
N GLY A 48 10.13 10.11 -8.49
CA GLY A 48 11.27 9.38 -9.05
C GLY A 48 11.81 8.27 -8.14
N VAL A 49 10.93 7.62 -7.37
CA VAL A 49 11.30 6.61 -6.36
C VAL A 49 11.36 5.21 -6.96
N THR A 50 12.44 4.48 -6.69
CA THR A 50 12.51 3.03 -6.91
C THR A 50 11.92 2.31 -5.69
N VAL A 51 10.69 1.83 -5.81
CA VAL A 51 10.03 1.07 -4.73
C VAL A 51 10.58 -0.35 -4.73
N GLU A 52 11.05 -0.83 -3.57
CA GLU A 52 11.65 -2.16 -3.41
C GLU A 52 10.75 -3.14 -2.65
N LYS A 53 9.69 -2.65 -1.99
CA LYS A 53 8.74 -3.46 -1.22
C LYS A 53 7.45 -2.70 -0.90
N ILE A 54 6.43 -3.45 -0.51
CA ILE A 54 5.21 -2.95 0.12
C ILE A 54 5.23 -3.34 1.60
N LEU A 55 4.87 -2.42 2.47
CA LEU A 55 4.69 -2.64 3.91
C LEU A 55 3.20 -2.58 4.24
N LEU A 56 2.72 -3.55 5.01
CA LEU A 56 1.38 -3.54 5.58
C LEU A 56 1.44 -3.40 7.09
N THR A 57 0.75 -2.38 7.61
CA THR A 57 0.60 -2.17 9.06
C THR A 57 -0.36 -3.19 9.66
N HIS A 58 -1.51 -3.40 9.01
CA HIS A 58 -2.56 -4.36 9.32
C HIS A 58 -3.40 -4.62 8.05
N ALA A 59 -4.33 -5.58 8.08
CA ALA A 59 -5.07 -6.01 6.89
C ALA A 59 -6.57 -5.61 6.90
N HIS A 60 -6.88 -4.38 7.30
CA HIS A 60 -8.19 -3.81 6.95
C HIS A 60 -8.27 -3.52 5.44
N ILE A 61 -9.48 -3.58 4.88
CA ILE A 61 -9.68 -3.47 3.43
C ILE A 61 -9.17 -2.15 2.83
N ASP A 62 -9.30 -1.04 3.57
CA ASP A 62 -8.85 0.28 3.18
C ASP A 62 -7.33 0.47 3.24
N HIS A 63 -6.60 -0.48 3.84
CA HIS A 63 -5.14 -0.54 3.88
C HIS A 63 -4.55 -1.62 2.96
N ALA A 64 -5.20 -2.79 2.87
CA ALA A 64 -4.68 -3.96 2.16
C ALA A 64 -5.35 -4.25 0.81
N GLY A 65 -6.49 -3.63 0.49
CA GLY A 65 -7.33 -3.99 -0.65
C GLY A 65 -6.61 -4.00 -2.01
N GLY A 66 -5.75 -3.02 -2.27
CA GLY A 66 -4.96 -2.91 -3.50
C GLY A 66 -3.58 -3.57 -3.45
N THR A 67 -3.20 -4.17 -2.32
CA THR A 67 -1.81 -4.59 -2.07
C THR A 67 -1.37 -5.73 -2.98
N ALA A 68 -2.20 -6.76 -3.13
CA ALA A 68 -1.84 -7.93 -3.94
C ALA A 68 -1.72 -7.58 -5.43
N GLU A 69 -2.55 -6.65 -5.92
CA GLU A 69 -2.48 -6.16 -7.30
C GLU A 69 -1.21 -5.35 -7.53
N LEU A 70 -0.95 -4.34 -6.69
CA LEU A 70 0.24 -3.50 -6.81
C LEU A 70 1.54 -4.32 -6.70
N ALA A 71 1.58 -5.29 -5.78
CA ALA A 71 2.72 -6.19 -5.62
C ALA A 71 3.00 -7.02 -6.88
N ARG A 72 1.96 -7.53 -7.55
CA ARG A 72 2.09 -8.28 -8.80
C ARG A 72 2.55 -7.39 -9.94
N GLU A 73 1.94 -6.21 -10.10
CA GLU A 73 2.28 -5.26 -11.17
C GLU A 73 3.75 -4.83 -11.10
N LEU A 74 4.23 -4.51 -9.89
CA LEU A 74 5.57 -4.00 -9.67
C LEU A 74 6.60 -5.10 -9.34
N SER A 75 6.17 -6.37 -9.29
CA SER A 75 7.01 -7.52 -8.89
C SER A 75 7.71 -7.31 -7.55
N LEU A 76 6.97 -6.83 -6.55
CA LEU A 76 7.49 -6.47 -5.23
C LEU A 76 7.12 -7.48 -4.15
N PRO A 77 8.01 -7.72 -3.17
CA PRO A 77 7.64 -8.42 -1.96
C PRO A 77 6.70 -7.57 -1.09
N ILE A 78 5.81 -8.25 -0.36
CA ILE A 78 4.97 -7.67 0.69
C ILE A 78 5.56 -8.08 2.04
N GLU A 79 5.79 -7.12 2.92
CA GLU A 79 6.19 -7.35 4.31
C GLU A 79 5.07 -6.91 5.25
N GLY A 80 4.70 -7.81 6.16
CA GLY A 80 3.58 -7.59 7.09
C GLY A 80 2.22 -8.04 6.51
N PRO A 81 1.14 -7.88 7.29
CA PRO A 81 1.17 -7.47 8.70
C PRO A 81 1.73 -8.57 9.61
N HIS A 82 1.76 -8.35 10.93
CA HIS A 82 2.22 -9.36 11.86
C HIS A 82 1.37 -10.64 11.73
N ARG A 83 1.96 -11.82 12.01
CA ARG A 83 1.26 -13.11 11.82
C ARG A 83 0.00 -13.25 12.67
N GLU A 84 -0.06 -12.52 13.79
CA GLU A 84 -1.23 -12.48 14.67
C GLU A 84 -2.42 -11.74 14.02
N ASP A 85 -2.20 -10.94 12.97
CA ASP A 85 -3.26 -10.27 12.21
C ASP A 85 -3.84 -11.12 11.07
N ASP A 86 -3.54 -12.43 11.02
CA ASP A 86 -4.09 -13.32 9.98
C ASP A 86 -5.63 -13.26 9.93
N PHE A 87 -6.29 -13.10 11.08
CA PHE A 87 -7.75 -12.95 11.12
C PHE A 87 -8.26 -11.72 10.34
N TRP A 88 -7.48 -10.64 10.25
CA TRP A 88 -7.81 -9.50 9.40
C TRP A 88 -7.69 -9.86 7.92
N ILE A 89 -6.64 -10.59 7.55
CA ILE A 89 -6.42 -11.08 6.18
C ILE A 89 -7.57 -12.00 5.75
N GLN A 90 -7.93 -12.99 6.59
CA GLN A 90 -9.04 -13.90 6.32
C GLN A 90 -10.40 -13.16 6.24
N GLY A 91 -10.52 -12.02 6.92
CA GLY A 91 -11.71 -11.17 6.90
C GLY A 91 -11.84 -10.25 5.67
N LEU A 92 -10.82 -10.13 4.83
CA LEU A 92 -10.82 -9.21 3.67
C LEU A 92 -11.99 -9.45 2.69
N PRO A 93 -12.33 -10.69 2.29
CA PRO A 93 -13.45 -10.93 1.38
C PRO A 93 -14.79 -10.44 1.94
N MET A 94 -15.01 -10.63 3.24
CA MET A 94 -16.22 -10.15 3.91
C MET A 94 -16.26 -8.63 3.98
N GLN A 95 -15.14 -7.98 4.31
CA GLN A 95 -15.04 -6.52 4.30
C GLN A 95 -15.28 -5.95 2.90
N ALA A 96 -14.70 -6.56 1.86
CA ALA A 96 -14.88 -6.15 0.47
C ALA A 96 -16.38 -6.17 0.08
N GLN A 97 -17.10 -7.23 0.45
CA GLN A 97 -18.56 -7.32 0.25
C GLN A 97 -19.32 -6.24 1.03
N MET A 98 -18.99 -6.02 2.30
CA MET A 98 -19.68 -5.04 3.15
C MET A 98 -19.55 -3.62 2.62
N PHE A 99 -18.38 -3.27 2.07
CA PHE A 99 -18.09 -1.93 1.58
C PHE A 99 -18.21 -1.78 0.05
N GLY A 100 -18.64 -2.82 -0.66
CA GLY A 100 -18.87 -2.79 -2.10
C GLY A 100 -17.60 -2.69 -2.94
N PHE A 101 -16.46 -3.18 -2.43
CA PHE A 101 -15.24 -3.33 -3.21
C PHE A 101 -15.39 -4.49 -4.21
N PRO A 102 -14.72 -4.45 -5.36
CA PRO A 102 -14.65 -5.59 -6.27
C PRO A 102 -14.10 -6.83 -5.55
N ALA A 103 -14.65 -8.00 -5.89
CA ALA A 103 -14.20 -9.30 -5.37
C ALA A 103 -12.95 -9.81 -6.11
#